data_AF-A0A2N2NAY2-F1
#
_entry.id   AF-A0A2N2NAY2-F1
#
_cell.length_a   1.000
_cell.length_b   1.000
_cell.length_c   1.000
_cell.angle_alpha   90.00
_cell.angle_beta   90.00
_cell.angle_gamma   90.00
#
_symmetry.space_group_name_H-M   'P 1'
#
loop_
_entity.id
_entity.type
_entity.pdbx_description
1 polymer ?
#
loop_
_entity_poly.entity_id
_entity_poly.type
_entity_poly.pdbx_seq_one_letter_code
_entity_poly.pdbx_strand_id
1 'polypeptide(L)'
;MKKLLISIFILLILSACERPATISSWSPINDVNTPAPTSSPTAKSSTIQPTPTTPIKILKSATPLPTLNLDKFPDPLPEAVKGYELVSWQSGSDWNFTLITGTNRSKSFDELMSPDSQVTADGFVKITVSGIDKIKQVLAMLPAQTEVFWTGMDLSGSVPEGTLYFSYPDKIIKDELINFSAKQDVKLNVLVEPGK
;
A
#
# COMPACT_ATOMS: atom_id res chain seq x y z
N MET A 1 22.60 -0.83 -49.36
CA MET A 1 21.22 -0.27 -49.27
C MET A 1 20.42 -0.81 -48.08
N LYS A 2 20.36 -2.13 -47.85
CA LYS A 2 19.60 -2.73 -46.74
C LYS A 2 20.04 -2.30 -45.32
N LYS A 3 21.35 -2.09 -45.09
CA LYS A 3 21.89 -1.60 -43.81
C LYS A 3 21.57 -0.11 -43.54
N LEU A 4 21.42 0.70 -44.59
CA LEU A 4 21.04 2.11 -44.48
C LEU A 4 19.56 2.26 -44.12
N LEU A 5 18.70 1.41 -44.69
CA LEU A 5 17.27 1.34 -44.37
C LEU A 5 17.01 0.90 -42.93
N ILE A 6 17.81 -0.03 -42.39
CA ILE A 6 17.69 -0.49 -41.00
C ILE A 6 18.09 0.62 -40.02
N SER A 7 19.17 1.37 -40.30
CA SER A 7 19.56 2.50 -39.43
C SER A 7 18.53 3.64 -39.43
N ILE A 8 17.89 3.93 -40.56
CA ILE A 8 16.82 4.94 -40.63
C ILE A 8 15.58 4.49 -39.84
N PHE A 9 15.24 3.20 -39.91
CA PHE A 9 14.09 2.66 -39.18
C PHE A 9 14.30 2.68 -37.65
N ILE A 10 15.53 2.44 -37.17
CA ILE A 10 15.87 2.52 -35.74
C ILE A 10 15.84 3.97 -35.24
N LEU A 11 16.27 4.94 -36.05
CA LEU A 11 16.22 6.35 -35.69
C LEU A 11 14.78 6.88 -35.55
N LEU A 12 13.84 6.37 -36.36
CA LEU A 12 12.43 6.78 -36.31
C LEU A 12 11.66 6.23 -35.09
N ILE A 13 12.09 5.11 -34.50
CA ILE A 13 11.43 4.53 -33.31
C ILE A 13 11.86 5.26 -32.02
N LEU A 14 13.05 5.89 -32.01
CA LEU A 14 13.56 6.61 -30.84
C LEU A 14 12.96 8.01 -30.65
N SER A 15 12.33 8.62 -31.66
CA SER A 15 11.67 9.93 -31.54
C SER A 15 10.20 9.88 -31.08
N ALA A 16 9.66 8.71 -30.74
CA ALA A 16 8.23 8.55 -30.40
C ALA A 16 7.90 8.62 -28.89
N CYS A 17 8.85 8.96 -28.02
CA CYS A 17 8.64 9.00 -26.56
C CYS A 17 8.96 10.33 -25.89
N GLU A 18 8.73 11.46 -26.55
CA GLU A 18 8.67 12.76 -25.88
C GLU A 18 7.20 13.16 -25.73
N ARG A 19 6.53 12.62 -24.70
CA ARG A 19 5.37 13.33 -24.14
C ARG A 19 5.92 14.39 -23.20
N PRO A 20 5.67 15.69 -23.43
CA PRO A 20 5.96 16.69 -22.42
C PRO A 20 5.19 16.31 -21.14
N ALA A 21 5.88 16.29 -20.01
CA ALA A 21 5.24 16.10 -18.72
C ALA A 21 4.22 17.22 -18.53
N THR A 22 2.92 16.88 -18.55
CA THR A 22 1.87 17.80 -18.15
C THR A 22 2.00 18.04 -16.66
N ILE A 23 2.73 19.10 -16.29
CA ILE A 23 2.70 19.65 -14.94
C ILE A 23 1.27 20.16 -14.76
N SER A 24 0.44 19.47 -13.99
CA SER A 24 -0.84 20.03 -13.57
C SER A 24 -0.56 21.27 -12.74
N SER A 25 -0.87 22.43 -13.30
CA SER A 25 -0.88 23.70 -12.58
C SER A 25 -2.00 23.64 -11.54
N TRP A 26 -1.67 23.13 -10.36
CA TRP A 26 -2.50 23.35 -9.18
C TRP A 26 -2.33 24.81 -8.78
N SER A 27 -3.24 25.66 -9.25
CA SER A 27 -3.44 26.97 -8.62
C SER A 27 -4.29 26.76 -7.37
N PRO A 28 -3.92 27.31 -6.21
CA PRO A 28 -4.81 27.37 -5.07
C PRO A 28 -6.07 28.16 -5.47
N ILE A 29 -7.26 27.61 -5.24
CA ILE A 29 -8.50 28.37 -5.35
C ILE A 29 -8.54 29.32 -4.16
N ASN A 30 -7.96 30.50 -4.33
CA ASN A 30 -8.26 31.68 -3.52
C ASN A 30 -8.84 32.71 -4.47
N ASP A 31 -10.15 32.68 -4.68
CA ASP A 31 -10.94 33.88 -4.98
C ASP A 31 -12.44 33.59 -4.80
N VAL A 32 -12.99 34.22 -3.78
CA VAL A 32 -14.41 34.50 -3.63
C VAL A 32 -14.78 35.51 -4.72
N ASN A 33 -15.79 35.17 -5.54
CA ASN A 33 -16.44 35.95 -6.60
C ASN A 33 -16.00 35.65 -8.04
N THR A 34 -16.66 34.68 -8.67
CA THR A 34 -17.02 34.74 -10.10
C THR A 34 -18.41 34.09 -10.30
N PRO A 35 -19.37 34.76 -10.95
CA PRO A 35 -20.76 34.29 -11.03
C PRO A 35 -20.98 33.21 -12.11
N ALA A 36 -21.89 32.28 -11.85
CA ALA A 36 -22.35 31.26 -12.79
C ALA A 36 -23.38 31.82 -13.78
N PRO A 37 -23.47 31.30 -15.02
CA PRO A 37 -24.46 31.75 -16.00
C PRO A 37 -25.89 31.32 -15.64
N THR A 38 -26.78 32.30 -15.83
CA THR A 38 -28.22 32.37 -15.54
C THR A 38 -29.05 31.26 -16.17
N SER A 39 -29.89 30.61 -15.37
CA SER A 39 -31.28 30.31 -15.73
C SER A 39 -32.16 30.21 -14.46
N SER A 40 -33.20 31.05 -14.40
CA SER A 40 -34.26 31.09 -13.37
C SER A 40 -35.60 30.78 -14.05
N PRO A 41 -36.64 30.29 -13.33
CA PRO A 41 -37.48 31.22 -12.55
C PRO A 41 -37.93 30.72 -11.14
N THR A 42 -37.82 31.66 -10.19
CA THR A 42 -38.86 32.16 -9.26
C THR A 42 -39.45 31.29 -8.10
N ALA A 43 -39.01 31.70 -6.90
CA ALA A 43 -39.72 31.97 -5.64
C ALA A 43 -40.29 30.85 -4.74
N LYS A 44 -39.80 30.80 -3.49
CA LYS A 44 -40.52 31.28 -2.27
C LYS A 44 -39.58 31.34 -1.05
N SER A 45 -39.73 32.41 -0.26
CA SER A 45 -39.04 32.64 1.02
C SER A 45 -39.52 31.71 2.14
N SER A 46 -38.60 31.28 3.01
CA SER A 46 -38.85 31.05 4.44
C SER A 46 -37.54 30.99 5.25
N THR A 47 -37.42 31.92 6.19
CA THR A 47 -37.01 31.74 7.60
C THR A 47 -35.68 31.03 7.95
N ILE A 48 -34.73 31.86 8.41
CA ILE A 48 -33.72 31.69 9.48
C ILE A 48 -33.42 30.26 9.97
N GLN A 49 -32.18 29.80 9.77
CA GLN A 49 -31.55 28.82 10.68
C GLN A 49 -30.03 29.07 10.78
N PRO A 50 -29.45 29.20 12.00
CA PRO A 50 -28.02 29.38 12.19
C PRO A 50 -27.23 28.15 11.77
N THR A 51 -26.07 28.41 11.17
CA THR A 51 -25.02 27.47 10.76
C THR A 51 -24.82 26.33 11.76
N PRO A 52 -25.03 25.05 11.38
CA PRO A 52 -24.37 23.97 12.07
C PRO A 52 -22.90 23.97 11.62
N THR A 53 -22.03 24.36 12.54
CA THR A 53 -20.59 24.09 12.50
C THR A 53 -20.35 22.68 11.97
N THR A 54 -19.77 22.56 10.77
CA THR A 54 -19.27 21.30 10.26
C THR A 54 -18.32 20.73 11.31
N PRO A 55 -18.61 19.56 11.91
CA PRO A 55 -17.68 18.95 12.83
C PRO A 55 -16.42 18.60 12.03
N ILE A 56 -15.29 19.07 12.54
CA ILE A 56 -13.96 18.61 12.18
C ILE A 56 -14.02 17.08 12.09
N LYS A 57 -13.75 16.53 10.90
CA LYS A 57 -13.58 15.09 10.71
C LYS A 57 -12.32 14.69 11.47
N ILE A 58 -12.50 14.38 12.76
CA ILE A 58 -11.48 13.74 13.59
C ILE A 58 -11.13 12.45 12.87
N LEU A 59 -9.90 12.37 12.34
CA LEU A 59 -9.35 11.11 11.85
C LEU A 59 -9.36 10.15 13.03
N LYS A 60 -10.23 9.15 12.89
CA LYS A 60 -10.46 8.08 13.85
C LYS A 60 -9.11 7.48 14.21
N SER A 61 -8.74 7.62 15.48
CA SER A 61 -7.65 6.88 16.11
C SER A 61 -7.72 5.42 15.65
N ALA A 62 -6.58 4.88 15.22
CA ALA A 62 -6.46 3.51 14.72
C ALA A 62 -7.22 2.56 15.65
N THR A 63 -8.21 1.87 15.09
CA THR A 63 -8.95 0.85 15.84
C THR A 63 -7.96 -0.29 16.07
N PRO A 64 -7.78 -0.80 17.30
CA PRO A 64 -6.94 -1.97 17.53
C PRO A 64 -7.45 -3.09 16.61
N LEU A 65 -6.56 -3.68 15.82
CA LEU A 65 -6.93 -4.76 14.90
C LEU A 65 -7.58 -5.89 15.70
N PRO A 66 -8.70 -6.46 15.22
CA PRO A 66 -9.32 -7.60 15.87
C PRO A 66 -8.29 -8.73 15.96
N THR A 67 -8.25 -9.42 17.11
CA THR A 67 -7.38 -10.59 17.33
C THR A 67 -7.69 -11.64 16.28
N LEU A 68 -6.87 -11.68 15.22
CA LEU A 68 -7.03 -12.61 14.12
C LEU A 68 -6.85 -14.04 14.63
N ASN A 69 -7.86 -14.88 14.41
CA ASN A 69 -7.77 -16.31 14.67
C ASN A 69 -7.23 -17.00 13.40
N LEU A 70 -5.96 -17.40 13.46
CA LEU A 70 -5.23 -18.03 12.36
C LEU A 70 -5.69 -19.47 12.07
N ASP A 71 -6.30 -20.15 13.05
CA ASP A 71 -6.77 -21.55 12.93
C ASP A 71 -7.89 -21.71 11.88
N LYS A 72 -8.44 -20.60 11.41
CA LYS A 72 -9.46 -20.57 10.35
C LYS A 72 -8.88 -20.70 8.95
N PHE A 73 -7.58 -20.52 8.79
CA PHE A 73 -6.89 -20.60 7.51
C PHE A 73 -6.22 -21.96 7.33
N PRO A 74 -6.04 -22.42 6.07
CA PRO A 74 -5.32 -23.65 5.82
C PRO A 74 -3.85 -23.54 6.24
N ASP A 75 -3.31 -24.64 6.74
CA ASP A 75 -1.90 -24.82 7.05
C ASP A 75 -1.38 -26.07 6.30
N PRO A 76 -0.52 -25.91 5.26
CA PRO A 76 0.06 -24.66 4.80
C PRO A 76 -0.95 -23.78 4.04
N LEU A 77 -0.64 -22.48 3.95
CA LEU A 77 -1.30 -21.52 3.07
C LEU A 77 -1.14 -21.94 1.59
N PRO A 78 -2.04 -21.51 0.69
CA PRO A 78 -1.95 -21.82 -0.73
C PRO A 78 -0.59 -21.45 -1.35
N GLU A 79 -0.11 -22.23 -2.30
CA GLU A 79 1.08 -21.83 -3.07
C GLU A 79 0.78 -20.60 -3.94
N ALA A 80 1.72 -19.65 -3.97
CA ALA A 80 1.63 -18.46 -4.79
C ALA A 80 2.73 -18.47 -5.86
N VAL A 81 2.34 -18.52 -7.14
CA VAL A 81 3.28 -18.61 -8.28
C VAL A 81 4.30 -17.46 -8.30
N LYS A 82 3.91 -16.28 -7.80
CA LYS A 82 4.76 -15.08 -7.69
C LYS A 82 5.34 -14.87 -6.29
N GLY A 83 5.17 -15.84 -5.41
CA GLY A 83 5.40 -15.69 -3.99
C GLY A 83 4.41 -14.74 -3.33
N TYR A 84 4.81 -14.27 -2.17
CA TYR A 84 4.04 -13.35 -1.35
C TYR A 84 4.71 -11.98 -1.26
N GLU A 85 3.92 -10.96 -0.97
CA GLU A 85 4.39 -9.64 -0.60
C GLU A 85 4.13 -9.42 0.88
N LEU A 86 5.09 -8.81 1.57
CA LEU A 86 4.95 -8.37 2.95
C LEU A 86 5.08 -6.85 2.97
N VAL A 87 4.19 -6.19 3.70
CA VAL A 87 4.33 -4.78 4.09
C VAL A 87 4.22 -4.67 5.59
N SER A 88 4.87 -3.65 6.15
CA SER A 88 4.80 -3.33 7.56
C SER A 88 4.62 -1.84 7.79
N TRP A 89 3.97 -1.48 8.89
CA TRP A 89 3.84 -0.10 9.33
C TRP A 89 3.69 -0.04 10.84
N GLN A 90 4.12 1.08 11.41
CA GLN A 90 3.97 1.35 12.83
C GLN A 90 2.67 2.13 13.09
N SER A 91 1.90 1.72 14.09
CA SER A 91 0.74 2.45 14.60
C SER A 91 0.83 2.52 16.11
N GLY A 92 1.20 3.68 16.66
CA GLY A 92 1.54 3.82 18.07
C GLY A 92 2.81 3.03 18.42
N SER A 93 2.74 2.19 19.45
CA SER A 93 3.84 1.29 19.84
C SER A 93 3.95 0.03 18.99
N ASP A 94 2.92 -0.29 18.20
CA ASP A 94 2.76 -1.62 17.64
C ASP A 94 3.12 -1.66 16.16
N TRP A 95 3.83 -2.72 15.78
CA TRP A 95 4.08 -3.06 14.39
C TRP A 95 2.92 -3.86 13.82
N ASN A 96 2.46 -3.45 12.65
CA ASN A 96 1.43 -4.13 11.89
C ASN A 96 2.05 -4.65 10.60
N PHE A 97 1.49 -5.76 10.11
CA PHE A 97 1.99 -6.48 8.95
C PHE A 97 0.83 -6.94 8.10
N THR A 98 1.00 -6.87 6.79
CA THR A 98 0.11 -7.54 5.83
C THR A 98 0.93 -8.43 4.92
N LEU A 99 0.63 -9.74 4.98
CA LEU A 99 1.08 -10.72 4.00
C LEU A 99 0.01 -10.88 2.94
N ILE A 100 0.35 -10.72 1.66
CA ILE A 100 -0.61 -10.82 0.56
C ILE A 100 0.00 -11.57 -0.63
N THR A 101 -0.83 -12.26 -1.42
CA THR A 101 -0.38 -12.91 -2.65
C THR A 101 0.24 -11.90 -3.62
N GLY A 102 1.42 -12.24 -4.15
CA GLY A 102 2.11 -11.42 -5.15
C GLY A 102 1.34 -11.38 -6.48
N THR A 103 1.15 -10.20 -7.05
CA THR A 103 0.44 -10.03 -8.34
C THR A 103 1.15 -9.03 -9.26
N ASN A 104 0.81 -9.03 -10.55
CA ASN A 104 1.32 -8.04 -11.52
C ASN A 104 0.57 -6.69 -11.45
N ARG A 105 -0.16 -6.43 -10.36
CA ARG A 105 -1.01 -5.24 -10.20
C ARG A 105 -0.53 -4.44 -8.98
N SER A 106 -0.54 -3.11 -9.09
CA SER A 106 -0.35 -2.22 -7.95
C SER A 106 -1.52 -2.33 -6.97
N LYS A 107 -1.19 -2.54 -5.68
CA LYS A 107 -2.15 -2.58 -4.58
C LYS A 107 -2.30 -1.19 -3.98
N SER A 108 -3.51 -0.83 -3.54
CA SER A 108 -3.72 0.45 -2.87
C SER A 108 -3.28 0.39 -1.42
N PHE A 109 -2.99 1.55 -0.83
CA PHE A 109 -2.68 1.67 0.59
C PHE A 109 -3.81 1.12 1.47
N ASP A 110 -5.05 1.50 1.16
CA ASP A 110 -6.25 1.04 1.88
C ASP A 110 -6.45 -0.48 1.77
N GLU A 111 -6.14 -1.07 0.60
CA GLU A 111 -6.21 -2.52 0.39
C GLU A 111 -5.22 -3.25 1.32
N LEU A 112 -3.98 -2.77 1.35
CA LEU A 112 -2.90 -3.35 2.16
C LEU A 112 -3.10 -3.15 3.66
N MET A 113 -3.69 -2.04 4.08
CA MET A 113 -3.92 -1.72 5.48
C MET A 113 -5.24 -2.23 6.05
N SER A 114 -6.17 -2.67 5.20
CA SER A 114 -7.46 -3.16 5.68
C SER A 114 -7.23 -4.32 6.68
N PRO A 115 -7.93 -4.32 7.82
CA PRO A 115 -7.81 -5.37 8.83
C PRO A 115 -8.40 -6.71 8.38
N ASP A 116 -9.16 -6.70 7.27
CA ASP A 116 -9.83 -7.90 6.76
C ASP A 116 -8.79 -8.88 6.24
N SER A 117 -8.76 -10.04 6.87
CA SER A 117 -7.91 -11.16 6.48
C SER A 117 -8.76 -12.24 5.81
N GLN A 118 -8.32 -12.73 4.66
CA GLN A 118 -9.02 -13.70 3.86
C GLN A 118 -8.04 -14.66 3.17
N VAL A 119 -8.46 -15.91 3.07
CA VAL A 119 -7.88 -16.92 2.18
C VAL A 119 -9.03 -17.45 1.35
N THR A 120 -8.95 -17.28 0.03
CA THR A 120 -10.02 -17.65 -0.90
C THR A 120 -9.73 -19.01 -1.55
N ALA A 121 -10.76 -19.65 -2.09
CA ALA A 121 -10.64 -20.97 -2.71
C ALA A 121 -9.77 -20.99 -3.98
N ASP A 122 -9.64 -19.84 -4.65
CA ASP A 122 -8.75 -19.63 -5.81
C ASP A 122 -7.29 -19.37 -5.40
N GLY A 123 -6.96 -19.43 -4.12
CA GLY A 123 -5.59 -19.33 -3.61
C GLY A 123 -5.12 -17.90 -3.36
N PHE A 124 -6.00 -16.90 -3.40
CA PHE A 124 -5.65 -15.55 -2.96
C PHE A 124 -5.63 -15.48 -1.42
N VAL A 125 -4.54 -14.94 -0.90
CA VAL A 125 -4.28 -14.78 0.52
C VAL A 125 -4.04 -13.30 0.79
N LYS A 126 -4.70 -12.78 1.81
CA LYS A 126 -4.36 -11.51 2.45
C LYS A 126 -4.55 -11.69 3.95
N ILE A 127 -3.50 -11.54 4.73
CA ILE A 127 -3.53 -11.68 6.18
C ILE A 127 -2.90 -10.45 6.81
N THR A 128 -3.68 -9.73 7.61
CA THR A 128 -3.24 -8.55 8.34
C THR A 128 -3.16 -8.86 9.83
N VAL A 129 -2.00 -8.63 10.44
CA VAL A 129 -1.75 -8.92 11.87
C VAL A 129 -0.99 -7.79 12.56
N SER A 130 -1.19 -7.67 13.87
CA SER A 130 -0.40 -6.79 14.73
C SER A 130 0.51 -7.61 15.63
N GLY A 131 1.76 -7.20 15.75
CA GLY A 131 2.77 -7.82 16.61
C GLY A 131 3.67 -8.85 15.92
N ILE A 132 4.91 -8.93 16.41
CA ILE A 132 5.98 -9.75 15.83
C ILE A 132 5.65 -11.25 15.93
N ASP A 133 5.06 -11.69 17.05
CA ASP A 133 4.74 -13.10 17.23
C ASP A 133 3.64 -13.58 16.28
N LYS A 134 2.69 -12.70 15.94
CA LYS A 134 1.60 -13.03 15.02
C LYS A 134 2.08 -13.13 13.59
N ILE A 135 2.97 -12.24 13.14
CA ILE A 135 3.54 -12.38 11.80
C ILE A 135 4.44 -13.62 11.69
N LYS A 136 5.16 -14.01 12.75
CA LYS A 136 5.89 -15.30 12.77
C LYS A 136 4.96 -16.50 12.60
N GLN A 137 3.81 -16.51 13.28
CA GLN A 137 2.81 -17.58 13.10
C GLN A 137 2.35 -17.65 11.65
N VAL A 138 2.06 -16.50 11.02
CA VAL A 138 1.67 -16.45 9.60
C VAL A 138 2.79 -16.92 8.67
N LEU A 139 4.04 -16.51 8.91
CA LEU A 139 5.20 -16.95 8.12
C LEU A 139 5.48 -18.45 8.26
N ALA A 140 5.14 -19.06 9.40
CA ALA A 140 5.27 -20.50 9.60
C ALA A 140 4.23 -21.32 8.84
N MET A 141 3.09 -20.72 8.50
CA MET A 141 2.06 -21.36 7.68
C MET A 141 2.38 -21.31 6.18
N LEU A 142 3.45 -20.63 5.76
CA LEU A 142 3.82 -20.59 4.34
C LEU A 142 4.38 -21.96 3.88
N PRO A 143 4.10 -22.38 2.64
CA PRO A 143 4.77 -23.54 2.07
C PRO A 143 6.30 -23.39 2.09
N ALA A 144 7.02 -24.50 2.27
CA ALA A 144 8.48 -24.51 2.16
C ALA A 144 8.94 -24.02 0.77
N GLN A 145 10.14 -23.44 0.71
CA GLN A 145 10.74 -22.81 -0.47
C GLN A 145 9.95 -21.62 -1.04
N THR A 146 9.02 -21.03 -0.26
CA THR A 146 8.28 -19.83 -0.65
C THR A 146 9.17 -18.59 -0.63
N GLU A 147 9.06 -17.75 -1.66
CA GLU A 147 9.65 -16.40 -1.66
C GLU A 147 8.64 -15.36 -1.12
N VAL A 148 9.10 -14.52 -0.21
CA VAL A 148 8.35 -13.37 0.33
C VAL A 148 9.13 -12.10 0.02
N PHE A 149 8.49 -11.11 -0.58
CA PHE A 149 9.07 -9.82 -0.91
C PHE A 149 8.58 -8.77 0.07
N TRP A 150 9.45 -8.36 1.00
CA TRP A 150 9.12 -7.34 1.99
C TRP A 150 9.41 -5.96 1.41
N THR A 151 8.36 -5.17 1.27
CA THR A 151 8.39 -3.78 0.79
C THR A 151 8.12 -2.80 1.92
N GLY A 152 8.82 -1.67 1.84
CA GLY A 152 8.75 -0.60 2.81
C GLY A 152 9.78 0.47 2.48
N MET A 153 9.60 1.63 3.09
CA MET A 153 10.51 2.76 2.99
C MET A 153 11.35 2.83 4.26
N ASP A 154 12.66 3.04 4.12
CA ASP A 154 13.51 3.37 5.26
C ASP A 154 13.47 4.88 5.50
N LEU A 155 12.41 5.34 6.18
CA LEU A 155 12.24 6.75 6.55
C LEU A 155 12.58 7.01 8.02
N SER A 156 13.47 6.20 8.60
CA SER A 156 13.90 6.35 10.00
C SER A 156 14.22 7.83 10.32
N GLY A 157 13.36 8.45 11.13
CA GLY A 157 13.48 9.85 11.57
C GLY A 157 13.19 10.95 10.53
N SER A 158 12.69 10.61 9.32
CA SER A 158 12.54 11.56 8.21
C SER A 158 11.11 12.04 7.93
N VAL A 159 10.15 11.66 8.78
CA VAL A 159 8.72 12.01 8.63
C VAL A 159 8.13 12.46 9.96
N PRO A 160 7.09 13.32 9.94
CA PRO A 160 6.39 13.74 11.15
C PRO A 160 5.83 12.55 11.93
N GLU A 161 5.91 12.63 13.26
CA GLU A 161 5.29 11.66 14.16
C GLU A 161 3.80 11.49 13.84
N GLY A 162 3.34 10.24 13.76
CA GLY A 162 1.96 9.90 13.41
C GLY A 162 1.66 9.84 11.90
N THR A 163 2.62 10.17 11.02
CA THR A 163 2.47 9.87 9.59
C THR A 163 2.52 8.38 9.38
N LEU A 164 1.50 7.82 8.74
CA LEU A 164 1.43 6.39 8.48
C LEU A 164 1.91 6.11 7.05
N TYR A 165 2.93 5.26 6.94
CA TYR A 165 3.55 4.84 5.68
C TYR A 165 4.14 3.44 5.88
N PHE A 166 4.35 2.72 4.77
CA PHE A 166 5.03 1.43 4.85
C PHE A 166 6.50 1.64 5.19
N SER A 167 6.93 1.04 6.27
CA SER A 167 8.26 1.19 6.84
C SER A 167 8.77 -0.13 7.35
N TYR A 168 10.09 -0.24 7.40
CA TYR A 168 10.73 -1.35 8.05
C TYR A 168 10.81 -1.13 9.56
N PRO A 169 10.63 -2.20 10.36
CA PRO A 169 11.00 -2.15 11.77
C PRO A 169 12.50 -2.00 11.93
N ASP A 170 12.93 -1.82 13.19
CA ASP A 170 14.34 -1.73 13.51
C ASP A 170 15.12 -2.98 13.06
N LYS A 171 16.46 -2.87 13.07
CA LYS A 171 17.33 -3.95 12.62
C LYS A 171 17.13 -5.24 13.41
N ILE A 172 16.84 -5.15 14.70
CA ILE A 172 16.69 -6.33 15.57
C ILE A 172 15.48 -7.14 15.13
N ILE A 173 14.32 -6.48 14.96
CA ILE A 173 13.09 -7.13 14.51
C ILE A 173 13.23 -7.66 13.08
N LYS A 174 13.86 -6.89 12.17
CA LYS A 174 14.12 -7.35 10.80
C LYS A 174 14.94 -8.63 10.78
N ASP A 175 16.09 -8.63 11.45
CA ASP A 175 16.98 -9.78 11.49
C ASP A 175 16.28 -10.99 12.14
N GLU A 176 15.47 -10.75 13.17
CA GLU A 176 14.68 -11.79 13.82
C GLU A 176 13.70 -12.45 12.83
N LEU A 177 12.94 -11.66 12.06
CA LEU A 177 11.99 -12.19 11.07
C LEU A 177 12.70 -12.90 9.92
N ILE A 178 13.82 -12.37 9.42
CA ILE A 178 14.63 -13.02 8.37
C ILE A 178 15.12 -14.39 8.85
N ASN A 179 15.71 -14.45 10.05
CA ASN A 179 16.22 -15.69 10.63
C ASN A 179 15.09 -16.69 10.93
N PHE A 180 13.92 -16.20 11.36
CA PHE A 180 12.75 -17.03 11.57
C PHE A 180 12.26 -17.65 10.25
N SER A 181 12.07 -16.84 9.20
CA SER A 181 11.66 -17.32 7.88
C SER A 181 12.63 -18.36 7.32
N ALA A 182 13.94 -18.12 7.44
CA ALA A 182 14.95 -19.06 6.97
C ALA A 182 14.86 -20.44 7.67
N LYS A 183 14.48 -20.49 8.95
CA LYS A 183 14.25 -21.76 9.67
C LYS A 183 13.02 -22.52 9.18
N GLN A 184 12.06 -21.82 8.58
CA GLN A 184 10.85 -22.40 7.97
C GLN A 184 11.06 -22.72 6.48
N ASP A 185 12.29 -22.63 5.98
CA ASP A 185 12.60 -22.74 4.55
C ASP A 185 11.86 -21.71 3.68
N VAL A 186 11.56 -20.54 4.26
CA VAL A 186 10.94 -19.40 3.58
C VAL A 186 11.99 -18.32 3.34
N LYS A 187 12.09 -17.83 2.11
CA LYS A 187 13.05 -16.78 1.74
C LYS A 187 12.42 -15.40 1.82
N LEU A 188 12.73 -14.67 2.89
CA LEU A 188 12.28 -13.29 3.10
C LEU A 188 13.27 -12.29 2.47
N ASN A 189 12.89 -11.75 1.31
CA ASN A 189 13.66 -10.77 0.55
C ASN A 189 13.24 -9.35 0.96
N VAL A 190 14.11 -8.63 1.69
CA VAL A 190 13.89 -7.21 1.98
C VAL A 190 14.26 -6.38 0.76
N LEU A 191 13.28 -5.68 0.18
CA LEU A 191 13.48 -4.88 -1.02
C LEU A 191 13.98 -3.49 -0.63
N VAL A 192 15.21 -3.18 -1.02
CA VAL A 192 15.74 -1.81 -0.87
C VAL A 192 15.07 -0.92 -1.92
N GLU A 193 14.68 0.29 -1.56
CA GLU A 193 14.16 1.26 -2.52
C GLU A 193 15.18 1.49 -3.66
N PRO A 194 14.73 1.55 -4.93
CA PRO A 194 15.60 1.96 -6.02
C PRO A 194 16.04 3.42 -5.81
N GLY A 195 17.29 3.63 -5.42
CA GLY A 195 17.84 4.96 -5.15
C GLY A 195 19.00 5.04 -4.16
N LYS A 196 19.43 3.92 -3.56
CA LYS A 196 20.72 3.78 -2.86
C LYS A 196 21.63 2.80 -3.58
#